data_AF-A0A7C5MS01-F1
#
_entry.id   AF-A0A7C5MS01-F1
#
_cell.length_a   1.000
_cell.length_b   1.000
_cell.length_c   1.000
_cell.angle_alpha   90.00
_cell.angle_beta   90.00
_cell.angle_gamma   90.00
#
_symmetry.space_group_name_H-M   'P 1'
#
loop_
_entity.id
_entity.type
_entity.pdbx_description
1 polymer ?
#
loop_
_entity_poly.entity_id
_entity_poly.type
_entity_poly.pdbx_seq_one_letter_code
_entity_poly.pdbx_strand_id
1 'polypeptide(L)'
;MRLVFDNLQEFERWIANNVSADKYEAYISKDMEVILVPTKSTKPLKYAYIKLSSTEELKIVEKLRVGMGLNVYNIKHLVWADDRLVEGKLE
;
A
#
# COMPACT_ATOMS: atom_id res chain seq x y z
N MET A 1 9.34 9.63 -1.61
CA MET A 1 9.55 9.50 -0.15
C MET A 1 8.69 8.36 0.35
N ARG A 2 9.31 7.33 0.91
CA ARG A 2 8.62 6.16 1.47
C ARG A 2 8.33 6.37 2.95
N LEU A 3 7.08 6.24 3.33
CA LEU A 3 6.64 6.10 4.71
C LEU A 3 6.57 4.61 5.02
N VAL A 4 7.47 4.16 5.89
CA VAL A 4 7.48 2.79 6.40
C VAL A 4 6.76 2.81 7.74
N PHE A 5 5.76 1.95 7.89
CA PHE A 5 4.99 1.80 9.11
C PHE A 5 5.32 0.45 9.73
N ASP A 6 5.71 0.47 11.00
CA ASP A 6 5.91 -0.74 11.80
C ASP A 6 4.63 -1.17 12.54
N ASN A 7 3.60 -0.31 12.52
CA ASN A 7 2.35 -0.51 13.24
C ASN A 7 1.14 -0.37 12.31
N LEU A 8 0.28 -1.39 12.31
CA LEU A 8 -0.96 -1.41 11.54
C LEU A 8 -1.88 -0.23 11.87
N GLN A 9 -2.08 0.13 13.14
CA GLN A 9 -2.97 1.24 13.51
C GLN A 9 -2.50 2.58 12.93
N GLU A 10 -1.18 2.82 12.92
CA GLU A 10 -0.63 4.05 12.35
C GLU A 10 -0.82 4.07 10.83
N PHE A 11 -0.63 2.93 10.19
CA PHE A 11 -0.90 2.75 8.77
C PHE A 11 -2.36 3.01 8.42
N GLU A 12 -3.31 2.41 9.16
CA GLU A 12 -4.74 2.62 8.96
C GLU A 12 -5.15 4.09 9.12
N ARG A 13 -4.66 4.76 10.18
CA ARG A 13 -4.91 6.19 10.41
C ARG A 13 -4.35 7.02 9.27
N TRP A 14 -3.14 6.71 8.81
CA TRP A 14 -2.54 7.44 7.70
C TRP A 14 -3.36 7.30 6.43
N ILE A 15 -3.78 6.07 6.10
CA ILE A 15 -4.66 5.78 4.96
C ILE A 15 -5.93 6.61 5.04
N ALA A 16 -6.66 6.53 6.15
CA ALA A 16 -7.94 7.22 6.32
C ALA A 16 -7.83 8.74 6.13
N ASN A 17 -6.68 9.35 6.47
CA ASN A 17 -6.46 10.79 6.37
C ASN A 17 -5.83 11.25 5.04
N ASN A 18 -5.08 10.40 4.35
CA ASN A 18 -4.23 10.82 3.23
C ASN A 18 -4.57 10.12 1.91
N VAL A 19 -5.30 9.02 1.95
CA VAL A 19 -5.54 8.15 0.79
C VAL A 19 -6.95 8.36 0.27
N SER A 20 -7.06 8.42 -1.05
CA SER A 20 -8.32 8.48 -1.77
C SER A 20 -8.21 7.61 -3.01
N ALA A 21 -9.28 6.89 -3.37
CA ALA A 21 -9.30 5.94 -4.50
C ALA A 21 -8.83 6.55 -5.83
N ASP A 22 -9.11 7.83 -6.07
CA ASP A 22 -8.71 8.55 -7.29
C ASP A 22 -7.21 8.87 -7.36
N LYS A 23 -6.50 8.77 -6.23
CA LYS A 23 -5.11 9.24 -6.07
C LYS A 23 -4.11 8.13 -5.76
N TYR A 24 -4.58 6.95 -5.37
CA TYR A 24 -3.73 5.86 -4.89
C TYR A 24 -4.19 4.51 -5.42
N GLU A 25 -3.21 3.64 -5.62
CA GLU A 25 -3.36 2.21 -5.89
C GLU A 25 -2.70 1.43 -4.78
N ALA A 26 -3.27 0.27 -4.45
CA ALA A 26 -2.71 -0.63 -3.46
C ALA A 26 -2.12 -1.86 -4.13
N TYR A 27 -0.92 -2.25 -3.73
CA TYR A 27 -0.32 -3.52 -4.13
C TYR A 27 -0.08 -4.38 -2.89
N ILE A 28 -0.38 -5.67 -3.03
CA ILE A 28 -0.19 -6.68 -2.00
C ILE A 28 0.76 -7.74 -2.52
N SER A 29 1.83 -8.01 -1.79
CA SER A 29 2.72 -9.14 -2.07
C SER A 29 2.27 -10.40 -1.32
N LYS A 30 2.61 -11.56 -1.87
CA LYS A 30 2.47 -12.86 -1.19
C LYS A 30 3.24 -12.93 0.14
N ASP A 31 4.27 -12.11 0.31
CA ASP A 31 5.05 -11.99 1.55
C ASP A 31 4.34 -11.13 2.64
N MET A 32 3.03 -10.87 2.48
CA MET A 32 2.21 -10.03 3.38
C MET A 32 2.70 -8.58 3.47
N GLU A 33 3.33 -8.11 2.41
CA GLU A 33 3.72 -6.72 2.28
C GLU A 33 2.63 -5.93 1.57
N VAL A 34 2.33 -4.74 2.08
CA VAL A 34 1.37 -3.83 1.46
C VAL A 34 2.07 -2.54 1.13
N ILE A 35 1.88 -2.08 -0.11
CA ILE A 35 2.29 -0.76 -0.55
C ILE A 35 1.09 0.01 -1.12
N LEU A 36 1.03 1.30 -0.81
CA LEU A 36 0.16 2.26 -1.46
C LEU A 36 1.01 3.19 -2.31
N VAL A 37 0.68 3.23 -3.59
CA VAL A 37 1.38 3.99 -4.62
C VAL A 37 0.47 5.11 -5.10
N PRO A 38 0.92 6.37 -5.09
CA PRO A 38 0.14 7.44 -5.68
C PRO A 38 0.08 7.33 -7.20
N THR A 39 -1.12 7.39 -7.78
CA THR A 39 -1.36 7.28 -9.24
C THR A 39 -1.33 8.61 -9.97
N LYS A 40 -1.77 9.67 -9.29
CA LYS A 40 -1.69 11.04 -9.78
C LYS A 40 -0.48 11.72 -9.17
N SER A 41 -0.01 12.79 -9.81
CA SER A 41 1.02 13.72 -9.29
C SER A 41 0.54 14.40 -7.99
N THR A 42 0.40 13.63 -6.93
CA THR A 42 0.23 14.09 -5.57
C THR A 42 1.60 14.61 -5.16
N LYS A 43 1.74 15.94 -5.05
CA LYS A 43 2.95 16.54 -4.50
C LYS A 43 2.74 16.74 -3.00
N PRO A 44 3.55 16.12 -2.11
CA PRO A 44 4.66 15.19 -2.40
C PRO A 44 4.21 13.74 -2.64
N LEU A 45 4.94 13.01 -3.49
CA LEU A 45 4.72 11.59 -3.78
C LEU A 45 5.11 10.76 -2.55
N LYS A 46 4.11 10.44 -1.73
CA LYS A 46 4.26 9.64 -0.51
C LYS A 46 3.82 8.21 -0.80
N TYR A 47 4.78 7.29 -0.79
CA TYR A 47 4.48 5.86 -0.82
C TYR A 47 4.28 5.41 0.62
N ALA A 48 3.22 4.66 0.91
CA ALA A 48 3.04 4.07 2.23
C ALA A 48 3.27 2.57 2.17
N TYR A 49 4.13 2.05 3.03
CA TYR A 49 4.50 0.65 3.07
C TYR A 49 4.37 0.11 4.48
N ILE A 50 3.80 -1.10 4.60
CA ILE A 50 3.76 -1.86 5.83
C ILE A 50 4.04 -3.33 5.51
N LYS A 51 4.82 -3.99 6.38
CA LYS A 51 4.96 -5.44 6.39
C LYS A 51 4.08 -6.00 7.50
N LEU A 52 3.15 -6.87 7.13
CA LEU A 52 2.23 -7.48 8.07
C LEU A 52 2.83 -8.79 8.60
N SER A 53 2.54 -9.10 9.86
CA SER A 53 3.05 -10.31 10.51
C SER A 53 2.05 -11.46 10.45
N SER A 54 0.77 -11.15 10.23
CA SER A 54 -0.32 -12.12 10.27
C SER A 54 -1.32 -11.93 9.13
N THR A 55 -1.94 -13.04 8.70
CA THR A 55 -3.02 -13.03 7.70
C THR A 55 -4.29 -12.32 8.18
N GLU A 56 -4.49 -12.21 9.49
CA GLU A 56 -5.58 -11.41 10.07
C GLU A 56 -5.41 -9.92 9.79
N GLU A 57 -4.18 -9.40 9.91
CA GLU A 57 -3.86 -8.02 9.59
C GLU A 57 -4.08 -7.75 8.10
N LEU A 58 -3.73 -8.70 7.24
CA LEU A 58 -3.94 -8.58 5.80
C LEU A 58 -5.42 -8.38 5.46
N LYS A 59 -6.31 -9.16 6.09
CA LYS A 59 -7.76 -9.04 5.92
C LYS A 59 -8.29 -7.68 6.37
N ILE A 60 -7.71 -7.10 7.43
CA ILE A 60 -8.09 -5.75 7.90
C ILE A 60 -7.75 -4.72 6.83
N VAL A 61 -6.53 -4.77 6.30
CA VAL A 61 -6.10 -3.83 5.25
C VAL A 61 -6.88 -4.04 3.95
N GLU A 62 -7.22 -5.28 3.58
CA GLU A 62 -8.11 -5.55 2.44
C GLU A 62 -9.50 -4.95 2.63
N LYS A 63 -10.12 -5.10 3.81
CA LYS A 63 -11.43 -4.51 4.11
C LYS A 63 -11.41 -2.99 4.03
N LEU A 64 -10.38 -2.35 4.58
CA LEU A 64 -10.20 -0.90 4.48
C LEU A 64 -10.13 -0.44 3.02
N ARG A 65 -9.41 -1.18 2.19
CA ARG A 65 -9.25 -0.86 0.76
C ARG A 65 -10.55 -0.98 -0.02
N VAL A 66 -11.31 -2.06 0.20
CA VAL A 66 -12.64 -2.26 -0.41
C VAL A 66 -13.60 -1.16 0.06
N GLY A 67 -13.58 -0.82 1.35
CA GLY A 67 -14.41 0.25 1.91
C GLY A 67 -14.09 1.64 1.34
N MET A 68 -12.85 1.88 0.92
CA MET A 68 -12.40 3.14 0.31
C MET A 68 -12.50 3.15 -1.22
N GLY A 69 -12.84 2.03 -1.86
CA GLY A 69 -12.91 1.90 -3.32
C GLY A 69 -11.54 1.94 -4.01
N LEU A 70 -10.46 1.55 -3.31
CA LEU A 70 -9.11 1.52 -3.86
C LEU A 70 -8.94 0.34 -4.82
N ASN A 71 -8.26 0.58 -5.95
CA ASN A 71 -7.82 -0.51 -6.82
C ASN A 71 -6.71 -1.30 -6.12
N VAL A 72 -6.88 -2.62 -6.04
CA VAL A 72 -5.95 -3.53 -5.37
C VAL A 72 -5.37 -4.50 -6.38
N TYR A 73 -4.05 -4.55 -6.44
CA TYR A 73 -3.29 -5.44 -7.31
C TYR A 73 -2.48 -6.42 -6.47
N ASN A 74 -2.56 -7.71 -6.80
CA ASN A 74 -1.71 -8.72 -6.20
C ASN A 74 -0.43 -8.86 -7.02
N ILE A 75 0.71 -8.85 -6.36
CA ILE A 75 2.03 -9.01 -6.98
C ILE A 75 2.79 -10.13 -6.28
N LYS A 76 3.74 -10.78 -6.98
CA LYS A 76 4.58 -11.82 -6.35
C LYS A 76 5.50 -11.23 -5.29
N HIS A 77 6.32 -10.26 -5.69
CA HIS A 77 7.29 -9.61 -4.82
C HIS A 77 7.38 -8.11 -5.13
N LEU A 78 7.64 -7.30 -4.12
CA LEU A 78 7.92 -5.88 -4.29
C LEU A 78 9.38 -5.70 -4.72
N VAL A 79 9.62 -5.32 -5.97
CA VAL A 79 10.97 -4.91 -6.42
C VAL A 79 11.11 -3.40 -6.28
N TRP A 80 12.01 -3.00 -5.37
CA TRP A 80 12.31 -1.61 -5.07
C TRP A 80 13.57 -1.15 -5.80
N ALA A 81 13.59 0.09 -6.29
CA ALA A 81 14.85 0.82 -6.46
C ALA A 81 14.79 2.11 -5.64
N ASP A 82 15.73 2.24 -4.72
CA ASP A 82 16.04 3.39 -3.85
C ASP A 82 14.83 4.07 -3.16
N ASP A 83 13.96 4.76 -3.90
CA ASP A 83 12.84 5.55 -3.37
C ASP A 83 11.50 5.29 -4.10
N ARG A 84 11.45 4.32 -5.04
CA ARG A 84 10.25 4.02 -5.85
C ARG A 84 10.09 2.53 -6.14
N LEU A 85 8.84 2.11 -6.31
CA LEU A 85 8.49 0.79 -6.83
C LEU A 85 8.91 0.71 -8.31
N VAL A 86 9.74 -0.27 -8.69
CA VAL A 86 10.28 -0.38 -10.07
C VAL A 86 9.53 -1.41 -10.89
N GLU A 87 9.21 -2.56 -10.32
CA GLU A 87 8.43 -3.59 -11.02
C GLU A 87 7.50 -4.29 -10.02
N GLY A 88 6.20 -4.03 -10.15
CA GLY A 88 5.19 -5.01 -9.75
C GLY A 88 4.87 -5.84 -10.98
N LYS A 89 5.52 -6.99 -11.16
CA LYS A 89 5.06 -7.95 -12.17
C LYS A 89 3.68 -8.46 -11.72
N LEU A 90 2.64 -7.93 -12.37
CA LEU A 90 1.29 -8.47 -12.34
C LEU A 90 1.36 -9.94 -12.78
N GLU A 91 0.80 -10.85 -11.98
CA GLU A 91 0.46 -12.19 -12.44
C GLU A 91 -0.71 -12.15 -13.42
#